data_AF-A0A7X8EVL9-F1
#
_entry.id   AF-A0A7X8EVL9-F1
#
_cell.length_a   1.000
_cell.length_b   1.000
_cell.length_c   1.000
_cell.angle_alpha   90.00
_cell.angle_beta   90.00
_cell.angle_gamma   90.00
#
_symmetry.space_group_name_H-M   'P 1'
#
loop_
_entity.id
_entity.type
_entity.pdbx_description
1 polymer ?
#
loop_
_entity_poly.entity_id
_entity_poly.type
_entity_poly.pdbx_seq_one_letter_code
_entity_poly.pdbx_strand_id
1 'polypeptide(L)'
;MGLEELEKKTLLELREIARENGLKAVAGLKKSELILKILEEAHQKEIPEAQTNGTEEKEVPTSESALKKTENTQQKEGEKQPQQNPLDSGIVEEGVLEVMPDGFGFLRKENFLPGAGDIYISPSQIRRFNLKTGDSVKGNIRVAKETEKFNALLYVKSVNGDNPEKASKRPNFEDLTPIYPDCKLKLETTQKELSGRIIDLVAPIGKGQRGMIVAPPKVGKTILLTQMANAITHNHQEINLIMLLIDERPEEVTDIQRSIEGKNVEIAFAIWVKSIVFPTLGGATIIPLCPFPMGATTSMIL
;
A
#
# COMPACT_ATOMS: atom_id res chain seq x y z
N MET A 1 32.14 -7.93 -5.74
CA MET A 1 32.01 -6.73 -4.86
C MET A 1 30.52 -6.54 -4.60
N GLY A 2 30.11 -6.31 -3.35
CA GLY A 2 28.70 -6.31 -2.96
C GLY A 2 27.98 -4.99 -3.26
N LEU A 3 26.66 -5.06 -3.50
CA LEU A 3 25.81 -3.88 -3.72
C LEU A 3 25.87 -2.91 -2.53
N GLU A 4 25.80 -3.44 -1.30
CA GLU A 4 25.93 -2.67 -0.05
C GLU A 4 27.30 -1.98 0.12
N GLU A 5 28.36 -2.48 -0.51
CA GLU A 5 29.70 -1.88 -0.47
C GLU A 5 29.81 -0.70 -1.44
N LEU A 6 29.10 -0.77 -2.57
CA LEU A 6 29.08 0.27 -3.60
C LEU A 6 28.16 1.44 -3.20
N GLU A 7 27.06 1.19 -2.49
CA GLU A 7 26.18 2.25 -1.99
C GLU A 7 26.85 3.14 -0.93
N LYS A 8 27.75 2.58 -0.10
CA LYS A 8 28.47 3.32 0.96
C LYS A 8 29.58 4.23 0.43
N LYS A 9 30.05 4.02 -0.81
CA LYS A 9 31.15 4.79 -1.42
C LYS A 9 30.72 6.15 -1.97
N THR A 10 31.67 7.08 -2.06
CA THR A 10 31.41 8.40 -2.66
C THR A 10 31.32 8.31 -4.18
N LEU A 11 30.71 9.33 -4.81
CA LEU A 11 30.53 9.35 -6.27
C LEU A 11 31.88 9.46 -7.01
N LEU A 12 32.92 10.00 -6.36
CA LEU A 12 34.28 10.06 -6.90
C LEU A 12 34.94 8.67 -6.90
N GLU A 13 34.90 7.95 -5.77
CA GLU A 13 35.40 6.57 -5.66
C GLU A 13 34.72 5.63 -6.69
N LEU A 14 33.40 5.73 -6.85
CA LEU A 14 32.66 4.94 -7.84
C LEU A 14 33.09 5.27 -9.29
N ARG A 15 33.47 6.52 -9.57
CA ARG A 15 34.02 6.94 -10.88
C ARG A 15 35.46 6.50 -11.11
N GLU A 16 36.20 6.16 -10.07
CA GLU A 16 37.55 5.60 -10.15
C GLU A 16 37.46 4.09 -10.38
N ILE A 17 36.67 3.38 -9.56
CA ILE A 17 36.37 1.95 -9.73
C ILE A 17 35.80 1.65 -11.12
N ALA A 18 34.93 2.51 -11.66
CA ALA A 18 34.42 2.36 -13.02
C ALA A 18 35.50 2.52 -14.11
N ARG A 19 36.48 3.40 -13.90
CA ARG A 19 37.62 3.59 -14.83
C ARG A 19 38.58 2.40 -14.76
N GLU A 20 38.87 1.90 -13.57
CA GLU A 20 39.69 0.70 -13.36
C GLU A 20 39.05 -0.54 -14.01
N ASN A 21 37.71 -0.64 -13.98
CA ASN A 21 36.97 -1.72 -14.64
C ASN A 21 36.81 -1.55 -16.17
N GLY A 22 37.24 -0.43 -16.74
CA GLY A 22 37.28 -0.20 -18.19
C GLY A 22 36.12 0.62 -18.79
N LEU A 23 35.17 1.09 -17.98
CA LEU A 23 33.98 1.81 -18.46
C LEU A 23 34.34 3.19 -19.02
N LYS A 24 34.05 3.41 -20.32
CA LYS A 24 34.19 4.70 -20.99
C LYS A 24 32.88 5.51 -20.83
N ALA A 25 33.00 6.84 -20.69
CA ALA A 25 31.91 7.81 -20.46
C ALA A 25 31.24 7.78 -19.06
N VAL A 26 32.03 7.92 -17.99
CA VAL A 26 31.55 7.94 -16.59
C VAL A 26 31.06 9.31 -16.07
N ALA A 27 31.27 10.39 -16.82
CA ALA A 27 31.09 11.76 -16.33
C ALA A 27 29.61 12.20 -16.19
N GLY A 28 28.70 11.65 -17.00
CA GLY A 28 27.30 12.07 -17.06
C GLY A 28 26.30 11.20 -16.29
N LEU A 29 26.73 10.07 -15.72
CA LEU A 29 25.84 9.08 -15.09
C LEU A 29 25.51 9.42 -13.64
N LYS A 30 24.29 9.09 -13.21
CA LYS A 30 23.86 9.17 -11.80
C LYS A 30 24.46 8.03 -10.97
N LYS A 31 24.50 8.19 -9.63
CA LYS A 31 25.10 7.20 -8.72
C LYS A 31 24.49 5.80 -8.89
N SER A 32 23.17 5.69 -9.02
CA SER A 32 22.46 4.41 -9.24
C SER A 32 22.83 3.75 -10.56
N GLU A 33 22.78 4.49 -11.67
CA GLU A 33 23.16 4.02 -13.02
C GLU A 33 24.62 3.54 -13.07
N LEU A 34 25.50 4.20 -12.31
CA LEU A 34 26.92 3.85 -12.23
C LEU A 34 27.14 2.56 -11.43
N ILE A 35 26.43 2.36 -10.32
CA ILE A 35 26.50 1.13 -9.51
C ILE A 35 26.02 -0.08 -10.34
N LEU A 36 24.91 0.07 -11.08
CA LEU A 36 24.38 -0.99 -11.95
C LEU A 36 25.40 -1.44 -13.00
N LYS A 37 26.02 -0.49 -13.73
CA LYS A 37 27.03 -0.82 -14.75
C LYS A 37 28.30 -1.47 -14.19
N ILE A 38 28.72 -1.11 -12.97
CA ILE A 38 29.86 -1.76 -12.30
C ILE A 38 29.53 -3.22 -11.96
N LEU A 39 28.28 -3.51 -11.58
CA LEU A 39 27.83 -4.88 -11.27
C LEU A 39 27.66 -5.73 -12.56
N GLU A 40 27.08 -5.15 -13.62
CA GLU A 40 26.97 -5.83 -14.94
C GLU A 40 28.34 -6.24 -15.50
N GLU A 41 29.31 -5.33 -15.47
CA GLU A 41 30.69 -5.57 -15.92
C GLU A 41 31.43 -6.60 -15.04
N ALA A 42 31.09 -6.69 -13.75
CA ALA A 42 31.65 -7.70 -12.85
C ALA A 42 31.12 -9.11 -13.18
N HIS A 43 29.83 -9.25 -13.51
CA HIS A 43 29.22 -10.53 -13.88
C HIS A 43 29.68 -11.05 -15.25
N GLN A 44 30.02 -10.17 -16.19
CA GLN A 44 30.49 -10.57 -17.52
C GLN A 44 31.89 -11.19 -17.52
N LYS A 45 32.69 -10.98 -16.46
CA LYS A 45 34.05 -11.53 -16.32
C LYS A 45 34.09 -12.94 -15.70
N GLU A 46 32.96 -13.48 -15.26
CA GLU A 46 32.87 -14.77 -14.54
C GLU A 46 32.41 -15.97 -15.40
N ILE A 47 32.24 -15.80 -16.72
CA ILE A 47 31.79 -16.87 -17.63
C ILE A 47 32.92 -17.29 -18.60
N PRO A 48 33.53 -18.48 -18.45
CA PRO A 48 34.45 -19.05 -19.44
C PRO A 48 33.72 -19.56 -20.69
N GLU A 49 34.35 -19.38 -21.84
CA GLU A 49 33.81 -19.77 -23.15
C GLU A 49 33.74 -21.29 -23.36
N ALA A 50 32.64 -21.78 -23.95
CA ALA A 50 32.58 -23.09 -24.60
C ALA A 50 31.73 -23.03 -25.88
N GLN A 51 32.43 -23.07 -27.02
CA GLN A 51 31.97 -23.36 -28.40
C GLN A 51 31.19 -24.70 -28.43
N THR A 52 30.33 -25.11 -29.38
CA THR A 52 29.68 -24.63 -30.64
C THR A 52 28.50 -25.62 -30.94
N ASN A 53 27.66 -25.62 -32.00
CA ASN A 53 27.58 -24.92 -33.29
C ASN A 53 26.14 -24.97 -33.87
N GLY A 54 25.89 -24.32 -35.02
CA GLY A 54 25.10 -24.92 -36.11
C GLY A 54 23.59 -24.65 -36.20
N THR A 55 23.22 -23.78 -37.14
CA THR A 55 21.86 -23.51 -37.67
C THR A 55 21.35 -24.63 -38.59
N GLU A 56 20.04 -24.96 -38.59
CA GLU A 56 19.08 -24.79 -39.73
C GLU A 56 17.78 -25.65 -39.69
N GLU A 57 16.68 -24.95 -39.96
CA GLU A 57 15.37 -25.27 -40.58
C GLU A 57 14.66 -26.66 -40.63
N LYS A 58 13.31 -26.56 -40.57
CA LYS A 58 12.23 -27.47 -41.07
C LYS A 58 12.06 -28.81 -40.31
N GLU A 59 10.84 -29.26 -39.99
CA GLU A 59 9.61 -29.27 -40.79
C GLU A 59 8.36 -29.53 -39.92
N VAL A 60 7.14 -29.32 -40.45
CA VAL A 60 5.86 -29.71 -39.81
C VAL A 60 5.27 -30.89 -40.58
N PRO A 61 4.78 -31.93 -39.89
CA PRO A 61 3.53 -32.56 -40.33
C PRO A 61 2.50 -32.78 -39.21
N THR A 62 1.26 -32.91 -39.66
CA THR A 62 0.02 -32.93 -38.88
C THR A 62 -0.42 -34.36 -38.53
N SER A 63 -1.45 -34.48 -37.67
CA SER A 63 -2.49 -35.53 -37.60
C SER A 63 -2.41 -36.69 -36.58
N GLU A 64 -3.26 -36.52 -35.54
CA GLU A 64 -4.36 -37.41 -35.09
C GLU A 64 -4.17 -38.84 -34.53
N SER A 65 -4.98 -39.10 -33.48
CA SER A 65 -5.49 -40.40 -32.97
C SER A 65 -4.52 -41.35 -32.23
N ALA A 66 -4.96 -42.30 -31.38
CA ALA A 66 -6.06 -42.33 -30.38
C ALA A 66 -5.89 -43.54 -29.43
N LEU A 67 -6.26 -43.40 -28.14
CA LEU A 67 -6.84 -44.45 -27.26
C LEU A 67 -6.13 -45.83 -27.06
N LYS A 68 -5.44 -46.02 -25.91
CA LYS A 68 -5.92 -46.80 -24.71
C LYS A 68 -4.83 -47.37 -23.78
N LYS A 69 -5.05 -47.14 -22.46
CA LYS A 69 -4.83 -48.02 -21.27
C LYS A 69 -3.47 -48.74 -21.06
N THR A 70 -2.92 -48.60 -19.86
CA THR A 70 -2.91 -49.64 -18.78
C THR A 70 -2.55 -48.98 -17.43
N GLU A 71 -3.02 -49.55 -16.31
CA GLU A 71 -2.89 -49.00 -14.95
C GLU A 71 -1.74 -49.64 -14.14
N ASN A 72 -1.29 -48.95 -13.07
CA ASN A 72 -0.48 -49.44 -11.93
C ASN A 72 0.97 -49.89 -12.26
N THR A 73 1.99 -49.69 -11.41
CA THR A 73 2.05 -49.33 -9.98
C THR A 73 3.35 -48.56 -9.69
N GLN A 74 3.33 -47.58 -8.77
CA GLN A 74 4.23 -47.46 -7.59
C GLN A 74 4.30 -46.02 -7.07
N GLN A 75 4.01 -45.88 -5.78
CA GLN A 75 4.07 -44.62 -5.04
C GLN A 75 5.53 -44.22 -4.84
N LYS A 76 5.85 -42.95 -5.11
CA LYS A 76 6.96 -42.25 -4.46
C LYS A 76 6.41 -40.96 -3.87
N GLU A 77 6.30 -40.94 -2.55
CA GLU A 77 6.13 -39.72 -1.78
C GLU A 77 7.43 -38.93 -1.87
N GLY A 78 7.55 -38.12 -2.93
CA GLY A 78 8.52 -37.04 -3.01
C GLY A 78 7.89 -35.77 -2.47
N GLU A 79 8.54 -35.14 -1.50
CA GLU A 79 8.16 -33.81 -1.02
C GLU A 79 8.07 -32.85 -2.20
N LYS A 80 6.85 -32.44 -2.56
CA LYS A 80 6.65 -31.39 -3.56
C LYS A 80 7.08 -30.06 -2.95
N GLN A 81 8.36 -29.74 -3.13
CA GLN A 81 8.81 -28.35 -3.13
C GLN A 81 7.82 -27.53 -3.98
N PRO A 82 7.36 -26.36 -3.51
CA PRO A 82 6.41 -25.57 -4.27
C PRO A 82 6.98 -25.31 -5.66
N GLN A 83 6.25 -25.73 -6.70
CA GLN A 83 6.53 -25.27 -8.05
C GLN A 83 6.34 -23.76 -8.04
N GLN A 84 7.45 -23.02 -7.93
CA GLN A 84 7.43 -21.57 -7.99
C GLN A 84 6.84 -21.21 -9.36
N ASN A 85 5.65 -20.60 -9.33
CA ASN A 85 5.06 -20.10 -10.56
C ASN A 85 6.07 -19.11 -11.17
N PRO A 86 6.50 -19.24 -12.44
CA PRO A 86 7.50 -18.37 -13.05
C PRO A 86 7.02 -16.90 -13.26
N LEU A 87 5.92 -16.54 -12.62
CA LEU A 87 5.26 -15.24 -12.60
C LEU A 87 5.09 -14.70 -11.15
N ASP A 88 5.41 -15.49 -10.13
CA ASP A 88 5.41 -15.04 -8.73
C ASP A 88 6.72 -14.29 -8.47
N SER A 89 6.62 -13.00 -8.14
CA SER A 89 7.79 -12.20 -7.78
C SER A 89 8.32 -12.49 -6.38
N GLY A 90 7.58 -13.27 -5.57
CA GLY A 90 7.82 -13.45 -4.15
C GLY A 90 7.48 -12.23 -3.29
N ILE A 91 7.15 -11.10 -3.91
CA ILE A 91 6.79 -9.85 -3.22
C ILE A 91 5.33 -9.95 -2.77
N VAL A 92 5.11 -9.79 -1.47
CA VAL A 92 3.79 -9.73 -0.85
C VAL A 92 3.48 -8.28 -0.52
N GLU A 93 2.34 -7.80 -1.01
CA GLU A 93 1.89 -6.43 -0.87
C GLU A 93 0.50 -6.38 -0.22
N GLU A 94 0.14 -5.21 0.30
CA GLU A 94 -1.15 -4.93 0.91
C GLU A 94 -1.68 -3.59 0.40
N GLY A 95 -3.00 -3.46 0.33
CA GLY A 95 -3.68 -2.21 -0.02
C GLY A 95 -5.19 -2.38 0.01
N VAL A 96 -5.92 -1.28 -0.09
CA VAL A 96 -7.38 -1.27 0.00
C VAL A 96 -8.00 -1.25 -1.38
N LEU A 97 -8.92 -2.19 -1.61
CA LEU A 97 -9.57 -2.42 -2.90
C LEU A 97 -10.53 -1.29 -3.24
N GLU A 98 -10.40 -0.75 -4.46
CA GLU A 98 -11.40 0.02 -5.16
C GLU A 98 -11.86 -0.75 -6.40
N VAL A 99 -13.14 -1.10 -6.47
CA VAL A 99 -13.74 -1.78 -7.63
C VAL A 99 -14.28 -0.74 -8.60
N MET A 100 -13.81 -0.79 -9.85
CA MET A 100 -14.25 0.08 -10.94
C MET A 100 -15.60 -0.39 -11.51
N PRO A 101 -16.38 0.48 -12.20
CA PRO A 101 -17.66 0.11 -12.81
C PRO A 101 -17.59 -1.08 -13.78
N ASP A 102 -16.46 -1.25 -14.46
CA ASP A 102 -16.20 -2.35 -15.39
C ASP A 102 -15.91 -3.71 -14.68
N GLY A 103 -15.90 -3.73 -13.34
CA GLY A 103 -15.78 -4.92 -12.51
C GLY A 103 -14.35 -5.45 -12.29
N PHE A 104 -13.32 -4.77 -12.80
CA PHE A 104 -11.94 -4.91 -12.32
C PHE A 104 -11.69 -3.93 -11.17
N GLY A 105 -10.56 -4.04 -10.48
CA GLY A 105 -10.23 -3.12 -9.39
C GLY A 105 -8.75 -2.85 -9.22
N PHE A 106 -8.44 -1.91 -8.33
CA PHE A 106 -7.09 -1.56 -7.92
C PHE A 106 -6.97 -1.60 -6.40
N LEU A 107 -5.86 -2.11 -5.87
CA LEU A 107 -5.46 -1.86 -4.49
C LEU A 107 -4.75 -0.51 -4.42
N ARG A 108 -5.35 0.44 -3.71
CA ARG A 108 -4.73 1.73 -3.38
C ARG A 108 -3.81 1.55 -2.18
N LYS A 109 -2.63 2.16 -2.23
CA LYS A 109 -1.65 2.16 -1.12
C LYS A 109 -1.51 3.50 -0.43
N GLU A 110 -1.47 4.58 -1.20
CA GLU A 110 -1.16 5.93 -0.71
C GLU A 110 -2.44 6.73 -0.45
N ASN A 111 -2.85 6.85 0.82
CA ASN A 111 -4.01 7.65 1.25
C ASN A 111 -5.31 7.39 0.47
N PHE A 112 -5.52 6.16 0.00
CA PHE A 112 -6.67 5.77 -0.85
C PHE A 112 -6.75 6.52 -2.19
N LEU A 113 -5.71 7.24 -2.59
CA LEU A 113 -5.64 7.99 -3.85
C LEU A 113 -5.08 7.12 -4.99
N PRO A 114 -5.47 7.37 -6.25
CA PRO A 114 -4.87 6.71 -7.41
C PRO A 114 -3.37 7.03 -7.54
N GLY A 115 -2.53 6.00 -7.48
CA GLY A 115 -1.07 6.11 -7.52
C GLY A 115 -0.42 5.23 -8.58
N ALA A 116 0.85 5.48 -8.89
CA ALA A 116 1.63 4.62 -9.78
C ALA A 116 1.96 3.25 -9.15
N GLY A 117 1.93 3.17 -7.80
CA GLY A 117 2.16 1.94 -7.03
C GLY A 117 0.93 1.04 -6.87
N ASP A 118 -0.20 1.38 -7.49
CA ASP A 118 -1.45 0.63 -7.37
C ASP A 118 -1.37 -0.75 -8.02
N ILE A 119 -2.05 -1.74 -7.41
CA ILE A 119 -2.02 -3.13 -7.85
C ILE A 119 -3.34 -3.49 -8.52
N TYR A 120 -3.29 -3.88 -9.79
CA TYR A 120 -4.45 -4.38 -10.54
C TYR A 120 -4.96 -5.71 -9.98
N ILE A 121 -6.28 -5.82 -9.82
CA ILE A 121 -6.99 -7.06 -9.50
C ILE A 121 -7.98 -7.40 -10.61
N SER A 122 -7.94 -8.66 -11.05
CA SER A 122 -8.84 -9.16 -12.09
C SER A 122 -10.29 -9.32 -11.59
N PRO A 123 -11.30 -9.12 -12.46
CA PRO A 123 -12.70 -9.36 -12.12
C PRO A 123 -12.97 -10.78 -11.57
N SER A 124 -12.22 -11.77 -12.06
CA SER A 124 -12.31 -13.16 -11.63
C SER A 124 -11.91 -13.36 -10.17
N GLN A 125 -10.90 -12.64 -9.68
CA GLN A 125 -10.49 -12.69 -8.27
C GLN A 125 -11.52 -12.00 -7.37
N ILE A 126 -12.01 -10.82 -7.78
CA ILE A 126 -13.05 -10.07 -7.05
C ILE A 126 -14.31 -10.93 -6.88
N ARG A 127 -14.80 -11.53 -7.97
CA ARG A 127 -15.98 -12.41 -7.95
C ARG A 127 -15.75 -13.70 -7.14
N ARG A 128 -14.57 -14.33 -7.26
CA ARG A 128 -14.25 -15.59 -6.57
C ARG A 128 -14.29 -15.45 -5.04
N PHE A 129 -13.77 -14.35 -4.50
CA PHE A 129 -13.67 -14.13 -3.07
C PHE A 129 -14.74 -13.18 -2.50
N ASN A 130 -15.71 -12.75 -3.33
CA ASN A 130 -16.75 -11.77 -2.97
C ASN A 130 -16.14 -10.47 -2.37
N LEU A 131 -15.07 -9.99 -3.01
CA LEU A 131 -14.37 -8.77 -2.59
C LEU A 131 -15.21 -7.54 -2.94
N LYS A 132 -15.12 -6.51 -2.10
CA LYS A 132 -15.87 -5.26 -2.21
C LYS A 132 -14.92 -4.08 -2.08
N THR A 133 -15.33 -2.92 -2.60
CA THR A 133 -14.64 -1.66 -2.34
C THR A 133 -14.52 -1.44 -0.83
N GLY A 134 -13.31 -1.12 -0.35
CA GLY A 134 -12.99 -0.97 1.07
C GLY A 134 -12.36 -2.18 1.74
N ASP A 135 -12.24 -3.35 1.08
CA ASP A 135 -11.50 -4.48 1.65
C ASP A 135 -9.98 -4.23 1.62
N SER A 136 -9.30 -4.41 2.75
CA SER A 136 -7.84 -4.59 2.76
C SER A 136 -7.51 -5.98 2.23
N VAL A 137 -6.73 -6.03 1.15
CA VAL A 137 -6.32 -7.27 0.50
C VAL A 137 -4.80 -7.36 0.54
N LYS A 138 -4.29 -8.49 1.05
CA LYS A 138 -2.87 -8.80 1.09
C LYS A 138 -2.57 -10.02 0.23
N GLY A 139 -1.51 -9.99 -0.58
CA GLY A 139 -1.20 -11.09 -1.46
C GLY A 139 0.08 -10.95 -2.29
N ASN A 140 0.44 -12.03 -2.97
CA ASN A 140 1.60 -12.08 -3.86
C ASN A 140 1.30 -11.28 -5.14
N ILE A 141 2.22 -10.39 -5.52
CA ILE A 141 2.12 -9.64 -6.78
C ILE A 141 3.00 -10.25 -7.87
N ARG A 142 2.61 -9.97 -9.11
CA ARG A 142 3.44 -10.08 -10.30
C ARG A 142 3.85 -8.67 -10.71
N VAL A 143 5.14 -8.47 -10.94
CA VAL A 143 5.68 -7.21 -11.50
C VAL A 143 5.14 -7.02 -12.93
N ALA A 144 4.77 -5.79 -13.26
CA ALA A 144 4.32 -5.42 -14.60
C ALA A 144 5.37 -5.77 -15.66
N LYS A 145 4.94 -6.34 -16.80
CA LYS A 145 5.80 -6.44 -17.99
C LYS A 145 5.89 -5.08 -18.69
N GLU A 146 6.83 -4.91 -19.62
CA GLU A 146 6.97 -3.65 -20.40
C GLU A 146 5.68 -3.20 -21.12
N THR A 147 4.76 -4.12 -21.39
CA THR A 147 3.43 -3.87 -21.98
C THR A 147 2.35 -3.45 -20.99
N GLU A 148 2.61 -3.55 -19.69
CA GLU A 148 1.63 -3.38 -18.60
C GLU A 148 2.01 -2.16 -17.73
N LYS A 149 1.02 -1.35 -17.34
CA LYS A 149 1.27 -0.10 -16.57
C LYS A 149 1.32 -0.29 -15.05
N PHE A 150 0.73 -1.37 -14.56
CA PHE A 150 0.51 -1.63 -13.13
C PHE A 150 0.91 -3.06 -12.79
N ASN A 151 1.41 -3.25 -11.57
CA ASN A 151 1.62 -4.60 -11.03
C ASN A 151 0.27 -5.30 -10.86
N ALA A 152 0.23 -6.62 -10.99
CA ALA A 152 -1.01 -7.40 -10.89
C ALA A 152 -0.99 -8.34 -9.68
N LEU A 153 -2.11 -8.48 -8.98
CA LEU A 153 -2.23 -9.45 -7.90
C LEU A 153 -2.28 -10.87 -8.48
N LEU A 154 -1.35 -11.73 -8.09
CA LEU A 154 -1.32 -13.14 -8.51
C LEU A 154 -2.19 -14.00 -7.60
N TYR A 155 -2.02 -13.87 -6.28
CA TYR A 155 -2.70 -14.70 -5.29
C TYR A 155 -3.11 -13.89 -4.05
N VAL A 156 -4.36 -14.02 -3.61
CA VAL A 156 -4.88 -13.41 -2.38
C VAL A 156 -4.48 -14.28 -1.18
N LYS A 157 -3.65 -13.73 -0.29
CA LYS A 157 -3.19 -14.41 0.94
C LYS A 157 -4.14 -14.20 2.11
N SER A 158 -4.65 -12.98 2.30
CA SER A 158 -5.63 -12.63 3.33
C SER A 158 -6.49 -11.44 2.91
N VAL A 159 -7.69 -11.36 3.48
CA VAL A 159 -8.65 -10.26 3.27
C VAL A 159 -9.11 -9.77 4.64
N ASN A 160 -8.92 -8.49 4.95
CA ASN A 160 -9.20 -7.87 6.25
C ASN A 160 -8.56 -8.64 7.43
N GLY A 161 -7.32 -9.11 7.25
CA GLY A 161 -6.58 -9.95 8.21
C GLY A 161 -7.01 -11.42 8.27
N ASP A 162 -8.09 -11.80 7.60
CA ASP A 162 -8.69 -13.13 7.68
C ASP A 162 -8.45 -13.98 6.43
N ASN A 163 -8.74 -15.28 6.50
CA ASN A 163 -8.63 -16.18 5.33
C ASN A 163 -9.66 -15.77 4.25
N PRO A 164 -9.28 -15.64 2.95
CA PRO A 164 -10.19 -15.23 1.87
C PRO A 164 -11.46 -16.09 1.75
N GLU A 165 -11.45 -17.36 2.17
CA GLU A 165 -12.64 -18.22 2.17
C GLU A 165 -13.71 -17.78 3.19
N LYS A 166 -13.31 -17.16 4.31
CA LYS A 166 -14.26 -16.56 5.26
C LYS A 166 -14.87 -15.28 4.68
N ALA A 167 -14.06 -14.43 4.04
CA ALA A 167 -14.50 -13.18 3.44
C ALA A 167 -15.59 -13.40 2.38
N SER A 168 -15.54 -14.53 1.66
CA SER A 168 -16.58 -14.94 0.70
C SER A 168 -17.97 -15.11 1.33
N LYS A 169 -18.04 -15.59 2.59
CA LYS A 169 -19.27 -15.99 3.30
C LYS A 169 -19.87 -14.90 4.19
N ARG A 170 -19.25 -13.72 4.29
CA ARG A 170 -19.74 -12.64 5.17
C ARG A 170 -21.05 -12.02 4.63
N PRO A 171 -21.99 -11.61 5.50
CA PRO A 171 -23.17 -10.84 5.08
C PRO A 171 -22.77 -9.47 4.49
N ASN A 172 -23.69 -8.80 3.78
CA ASN A 172 -23.49 -7.41 3.43
C ASN A 172 -23.68 -6.53 4.69
N PHE A 173 -22.98 -5.40 4.77
CA PHE A 173 -23.16 -4.46 5.88
C PHE A 173 -24.59 -3.91 5.95
N GLU A 174 -25.21 -3.70 4.78
CA GLU A 174 -26.59 -3.23 4.63
C GLU A 174 -27.64 -4.24 5.14
N ASP A 175 -27.31 -5.54 5.19
CA ASP A 175 -28.19 -6.60 5.69
C ASP A 175 -28.12 -6.77 7.23
N LEU A 176 -27.22 -6.06 7.90
CA LEU A 176 -27.05 -6.18 9.35
C LEU A 176 -28.14 -5.43 10.11
N THR A 177 -28.68 -6.05 11.15
CA THR A 177 -29.66 -5.40 12.04
C THR A 177 -28.99 -4.28 12.84
N PRO A 178 -29.43 -3.00 12.71
CA PRO A 178 -28.91 -1.93 13.53
C PRO A 178 -29.39 -2.08 14.97
N ILE A 179 -28.45 -2.02 15.91
CA ILE A 179 -28.71 -2.07 17.36
C ILE A 179 -28.16 -0.81 18.04
N TYR A 180 -28.72 -0.46 19.20
CA TYR A 180 -28.16 0.59 20.03
C TYR A 180 -26.84 0.13 20.69
N PRO A 181 -25.89 1.04 20.96
CA PRO A 181 -24.65 0.72 21.65
C PRO A 181 -24.91 0.11 23.03
N ASP A 182 -24.37 -1.09 23.26
CA ASP A 182 -24.42 -1.83 24.52
C ASP A 182 -23.09 -1.73 25.30
N CYS A 183 -21.98 -1.66 24.57
CA CYS A 183 -20.62 -1.60 25.09
C CYS A 183 -20.11 -0.15 25.14
N LYS A 184 -19.87 0.38 26.34
CA LYS A 184 -19.24 1.71 26.54
C LYS A 184 -17.76 1.69 26.11
N LEU A 185 -17.32 2.75 25.44
CA LEU A 185 -15.91 3.11 25.25
C LEU A 185 -15.47 4.02 26.40
N LYS A 186 -14.42 3.64 27.12
CA LYS A 186 -13.90 4.43 28.24
C LYS A 186 -12.84 5.42 27.73
N LEU A 187 -13.03 6.71 27.98
CA LEU A 187 -12.12 7.78 27.55
C LEU A 187 -11.24 8.33 28.68
N GLU A 188 -11.55 8.06 29.95
CA GLU A 188 -10.65 8.33 31.07
C GLU A 188 -9.36 7.48 30.96
N THR A 189 -8.20 8.15 30.95
CA THR A 189 -6.87 7.54 30.94
C THR A 189 -6.08 7.89 32.22
N THR A 190 -5.54 9.10 32.29
CA THR A 190 -4.75 9.59 33.44
C THR A 190 -5.50 10.67 34.21
N GLN A 191 -5.13 10.90 35.47
CA GLN A 191 -5.76 11.93 36.31
C GLN A 191 -5.62 13.37 35.76
N LYS A 192 -4.62 13.61 34.89
CA LYS A 192 -4.40 14.92 34.24
C LYS A 192 -5.35 15.17 33.07
N GLU A 193 -5.81 14.11 32.41
CA GLU A 193 -6.72 14.20 31.26
C GLU A 193 -8.17 14.36 31.72
N LEU A 194 -8.58 15.62 31.93
CA LEU A 194 -9.93 15.94 32.37
C LEU A 194 -10.98 15.78 31.26
N SER A 195 -10.62 16.01 29.99
CA SER A 195 -11.55 15.99 28.85
C SER A 195 -12.27 14.64 28.72
N GLY A 196 -11.52 13.53 28.67
CA GLY A 196 -12.10 12.18 28.57
C GLY A 196 -12.99 11.82 29.76
N ARG A 197 -12.63 12.28 30.97
CA ARG A 197 -13.41 12.06 32.20
C ARG A 197 -14.74 12.82 32.19
N ILE A 198 -14.75 14.05 31.67
CA ILE A 198 -15.97 14.84 31.51
C ILE A 198 -16.88 14.20 30.47
N ILE A 199 -16.35 13.75 29.33
CA ILE A 199 -17.13 13.04 28.30
C ILE A 199 -17.72 11.74 28.89
N ASP A 200 -16.91 10.94 29.59
CA ASP A 200 -17.35 9.68 30.21
C ASP A 200 -18.52 9.86 31.21
N LEU A 201 -18.69 11.05 31.79
CA LEU A 201 -19.76 11.38 32.73
C LEU A 201 -20.96 12.07 32.08
N VAL A 202 -20.74 12.99 31.14
CA VAL A 202 -21.78 13.87 30.56
C VAL A 202 -22.36 13.31 29.26
N ALA A 203 -21.52 12.68 28.44
CA ALA A 203 -21.87 12.21 27.09
C ALA A 203 -21.12 10.89 26.79
N PRO A 204 -21.42 9.79 27.49
CA PRO A 204 -20.70 8.52 27.33
C PRO A 204 -20.85 8.00 25.89
N ILE A 205 -19.73 7.56 25.31
CA ILE A 205 -19.67 7.03 23.94
C ILE A 205 -19.66 5.49 24.00
N GLY A 206 -20.39 4.83 23.10
CA GLY A 206 -20.41 3.38 22.97
C GLY A 206 -19.97 2.87 21.60
N LYS A 207 -19.75 1.57 21.47
CA LYS A 207 -19.46 0.91 20.19
C LYS A 207 -20.69 1.02 19.28
N GLY A 208 -20.53 1.64 18.10
CA GLY A 208 -21.64 2.00 17.21
C GLY A 208 -22.33 3.34 17.53
N GLN A 209 -21.80 4.14 18.47
CA GLN A 209 -22.34 5.46 18.77
C GLN A 209 -22.16 6.40 17.57
N ARG A 210 -23.22 7.14 17.24
CA ARG A 210 -23.18 8.29 16.34
C ARG A 210 -23.24 9.56 17.17
N GLY A 211 -22.35 10.51 16.92
CA GLY A 211 -22.20 11.71 17.75
C GLY A 211 -21.63 12.88 16.94
N MET A 212 -21.95 14.10 17.36
CA MET A 212 -21.48 15.33 16.72
C MET A 212 -20.89 16.26 17.77
N ILE A 213 -19.63 16.68 17.56
CA ILE A 213 -18.97 17.66 18.42
C ILE A 213 -19.26 19.06 17.84
N VAL A 214 -20.22 19.77 18.44
CA VAL A 214 -20.55 21.15 18.06
C VAL A 214 -19.57 22.09 18.76
N ALA A 215 -18.75 22.78 17.98
CA ALA A 215 -17.65 23.61 18.48
C ALA A 215 -17.49 24.87 17.63
N PRO A 216 -17.54 26.09 18.21
CA PRO A 216 -17.14 27.32 17.52
C PRO A 216 -15.66 27.27 17.07
N PRO A 217 -15.22 28.13 16.12
CA PRO A 217 -13.81 28.18 15.75
C PRO A 217 -12.92 28.54 16.94
N LYS A 218 -11.70 27.96 16.98
CA LYS A 218 -10.66 28.18 18.01
C LYS A 218 -10.97 27.70 19.44
N VAL A 219 -12.00 26.88 19.67
CA VAL A 219 -12.32 26.33 21.02
C VAL A 219 -11.57 25.03 21.38
N GLY A 220 -10.60 24.61 20.57
CA GLY A 220 -9.83 23.38 20.83
C GLY A 220 -10.46 22.06 20.35
N LYS A 221 -11.34 22.10 19.33
CA LYS A 221 -11.89 20.90 18.67
C LYS A 221 -10.80 19.89 18.31
N THR A 222 -9.72 20.37 17.68
CA THR A 222 -8.55 19.58 17.26
C THR A 222 -7.90 18.87 18.46
N ILE A 223 -7.65 19.60 19.56
CA ILE A 223 -7.08 19.06 20.81
C ILE A 223 -8.00 17.99 21.42
N LEU A 224 -9.32 18.23 21.45
CA LEU A 224 -10.30 17.28 21.97
C LEU A 224 -10.33 15.98 21.16
N LEU A 225 -10.30 16.07 19.83
CA LEU A 225 -10.25 14.91 18.94
C LEU A 225 -8.96 14.10 19.14
N THR A 226 -7.81 14.77 19.25
CA THR A 226 -6.51 14.13 19.55
C THR A 226 -6.52 13.44 20.92
N GLN A 227 -7.08 14.07 21.95
CA GLN A 227 -7.23 13.47 23.29
C GLN A 227 -8.15 12.24 23.25
N MET A 228 -9.28 12.30 22.53
CA MET A 228 -10.20 11.17 22.37
C MET A 228 -9.55 10.01 21.60
N ALA A 229 -8.83 10.31 20.52
CA ALA A 229 -8.07 9.32 19.76
C ALA A 229 -7.04 8.60 20.62
N ASN A 230 -6.21 9.34 21.34
CA ASN A 230 -5.20 8.76 22.23
C ASN A 230 -5.81 7.96 23.38
N ALA A 231 -6.97 8.38 23.91
CA ALA A 231 -7.70 7.62 24.90
C ALA A 231 -8.23 6.28 24.35
N ILE A 232 -8.78 6.27 23.14
CA ILE A 232 -9.24 5.05 22.47
C ILE A 232 -8.06 4.12 22.19
N THR A 233 -6.98 4.61 21.57
CA THR A 233 -5.78 3.80 21.25
C THR A 233 -5.12 3.20 22.50
N HIS A 234 -5.14 3.92 23.63
CA HIS A 234 -4.61 3.42 24.90
C HIS A 234 -5.53 2.39 25.56
N ASN A 235 -6.83 2.68 25.68
CA ASN A 235 -7.78 1.86 26.44
C ASN A 235 -8.38 0.70 25.65
N HIS A 236 -8.41 0.79 24.31
CA HIS A 236 -9.11 -0.11 23.41
C HIS A 236 -8.23 -0.51 22.21
N GLN A 237 -7.18 -1.28 22.47
CA GLN A 237 -6.27 -1.77 21.43
C GLN A 237 -6.94 -2.73 20.42
N GLU A 238 -8.15 -3.23 20.73
CA GLU A 238 -8.96 -4.05 19.81
C GLU A 238 -9.70 -3.24 18.74
N ILE A 239 -9.70 -1.90 18.84
CA ILE A 239 -10.41 -1.01 17.93
C ILE A 239 -9.44 -0.49 16.85
N ASN A 240 -9.87 -0.58 15.59
CA ASN A 240 -9.24 0.13 14.49
C ASN A 240 -9.76 1.58 14.49
N LEU A 241 -8.87 2.53 14.73
CA LEU A 241 -9.18 3.95 14.77
C LEU A 241 -8.87 4.59 13.42
N ILE A 242 -9.91 5.04 12.71
CA ILE A 242 -9.76 5.78 11.46
C ILE A 242 -10.06 7.25 11.73
N MET A 243 -9.11 8.14 11.44
CA MET A 243 -9.29 9.59 11.52
C MET A 243 -9.26 10.19 10.11
N LEU A 244 -10.43 10.64 9.65
CA LEU A 244 -10.61 11.26 8.33
C LEU A 244 -10.66 12.79 8.46
N LEU A 245 -9.66 13.46 7.87
CA LEU A 245 -9.49 14.92 7.91
C LEU A 245 -9.87 15.52 6.55
N ILE A 246 -10.99 16.23 6.51
CA ILE A 246 -11.55 16.83 5.28
C ILE A 246 -11.51 18.36 5.44
N ASP A 247 -10.95 19.05 4.43
CA ASP A 247 -10.88 20.52 4.36
C ASP A 247 -10.17 21.15 5.58
N GLU A 248 -9.29 20.39 6.22
CA GLU A 248 -8.55 20.80 7.41
C GLU A 248 -7.16 21.36 7.05
N ARG A 249 -6.65 22.30 7.85
CA ARG A 249 -5.38 22.97 7.52
C ARG A 249 -4.19 22.01 7.56
N PRO A 250 -3.21 22.12 6.64
CA PRO A 250 -2.05 21.23 6.61
C PRO A 250 -1.28 21.17 7.93
N GLU A 251 -1.13 22.31 8.62
CA GLU A 251 -0.48 22.37 9.93
C GLU A 251 -1.25 21.57 11.00
N GLU A 252 -2.59 21.68 11.04
CA GLU A 252 -3.45 20.93 11.96
C GLU A 252 -3.41 19.42 11.65
N VAL A 253 -3.39 19.04 10.36
CA VAL A 253 -3.18 17.65 9.92
C VAL A 253 -1.83 17.11 10.41
N THR A 254 -0.74 17.87 10.28
CA THR A 254 0.59 17.41 10.75
C THR A 254 0.70 17.32 12.27
N ASP A 255 -0.03 18.17 13.01
CA ASP A 255 -0.06 18.14 14.47
C ASP A 255 -0.80 16.88 14.98
N ILE A 256 -1.95 16.56 14.38
CA ILE A 256 -2.71 15.33 14.62
C ILE A 256 -1.83 14.09 14.33
N GLN A 257 -1.18 14.04 13.16
CA GLN A 257 -0.34 12.91 12.75
C GLN A 257 0.84 12.63 13.68
N ARG A 258 1.41 13.67 14.30
CA ARG A 258 2.51 13.54 15.28
C ARG A 258 2.02 13.24 16.69
N SER A 259 0.75 13.48 16.97
CA SER A 259 0.18 13.36 18.31
C SER A 259 -0.52 12.03 18.55
N ILE A 260 -0.89 11.29 17.50
CA ILE A 260 -1.59 10.00 17.59
C ILE A 260 -0.70 8.89 17.02
N GLU A 261 -0.13 8.09 17.91
CA GLU A 261 0.66 6.91 17.55
C GLU A 261 -0.05 5.62 18.01
N GLY A 262 -0.21 4.65 17.11
CA GLY A 262 -0.81 3.36 17.42
C GLY A 262 -0.74 2.38 16.27
N LYS A 263 -0.76 1.08 16.58
CA LYS A 263 -0.65 0.00 15.57
C LYS A 263 -1.88 -0.11 14.66
N ASN A 264 -3.04 0.28 15.18
CA ASN A 264 -4.34 0.16 14.51
C ASN A 264 -4.94 1.54 14.23
N VAL A 265 -4.09 2.54 13.92
CA VAL A 265 -4.51 3.92 13.63
C VAL A 265 -4.26 4.22 12.16
N GLU A 266 -5.31 4.63 11.45
CA GLU A 266 -5.24 5.09 10.06
C GLU A 266 -5.65 6.57 10.00
N ILE A 267 -4.78 7.42 9.44
CA ILE A 267 -5.07 8.86 9.29
C ILE A 267 -5.15 9.18 7.80
N ALA A 268 -6.36 9.41 7.32
CA ALA A 268 -6.65 9.81 5.94
C ALA A 268 -6.91 11.32 5.89
N PHE A 269 -6.36 12.01 4.89
CA PHE A 269 -6.56 13.45 4.75
C PHE A 269 -6.78 13.88 3.29
N ALA A 270 -7.78 14.73 3.08
CA ALA A 270 -8.09 15.34 1.79
C ALA A 270 -7.61 16.79 1.77
N ILE A 271 -6.28 16.98 1.72
CA ILE A 271 -5.67 18.31 1.56
C ILE A 271 -5.69 18.71 0.08
N TRP A 272 -6.29 19.87 -0.25
CA TRP A 272 -6.26 20.49 -1.58
C TRP A 272 -4.90 21.14 -1.90
N VAL A 273 -3.80 20.41 -1.71
CA VAL A 273 -2.47 20.76 -2.24
C VAL A 273 -2.20 19.87 -3.44
N LYS A 274 -3.01 20.05 -4.49
CA LYS A 274 -2.49 19.85 -5.84
C LYS A 274 -1.45 20.94 -6.06
N SER A 275 -0.18 20.57 -5.91
CA SER A 275 0.96 21.43 -6.22
C SER A 275 0.78 22.03 -7.61
N ILE A 276 0.43 23.31 -7.67
CA ILE A 276 0.46 24.09 -8.92
C ILE A 276 1.93 24.36 -9.22
N VAL A 277 2.60 23.34 -9.78
CA VAL A 277 3.94 23.48 -10.34
C VAL A 277 3.78 24.26 -11.65
N PHE A 278 3.80 25.59 -11.56
CA PHE A 278 3.98 26.44 -12.72
C PHE A 278 5.37 26.15 -13.31
N PRO A 279 5.49 25.75 -14.59
CA PRO A 279 6.77 25.57 -15.24
C PRO A 279 7.36 26.94 -15.59
N THR A 280 8.01 27.61 -14.64
CA THR A 280 8.81 28.81 -14.92
C THR A 280 10.14 28.42 -15.55
N LEU A 281 10.33 28.82 -16.81
CA LEU A 281 11.61 28.74 -17.51
C LEU A 281 12.66 29.60 -16.80
N GLY A 282 13.48 28.98 -15.97
CA GLY A 282 14.66 29.58 -15.33
C GLY A 282 14.40 30.20 -13.95
N GLY A 283 15.04 29.61 -12.93
CA GLY A 283 15.10 30.16 -11.57
C GLY A 283 14.06 29.58 -10.61
N ALA A 284 14.54 28.86 -9.59
CA ALA A 284 13.69 28.37 -8.50
C ALA A 284 13.51 29.47 -7.43
N THR A 285 12.36 30.14 -7.45
CA THR A 285 11.94 31.05 -6.38
C THR A 285 10.76 30.44 -5.65
N ILE A 286 10.96 30.01 -4.40
CA ILE A 286 9.88 29.55 -3.53
C ILE A 286 9.16 30.80 -3.00
N ILE A 287 7.96 31.06 -3.51
CA ILE A 287 7.08 32.13 -3.01
C ILE A 287 6.02 31.50 -2.09
N PRO A 288 5.96 31.84 -0.79
CA PRO A 288 4.87 31.40 0.07
C PRO A 288 3.61 32.21 -0.25
N LEU A 289 2.64 31.58 -0.93
CA LEU A 289 1.33 32.18 -1.14
C LEU A 289 0.50 32.07 0.14
N CYS A 290 0.35 33.20 0.82
CA CYS A 290 -0.50 33.35 2.00
C CYS A 290 -2.00 33.19 1.61
N PRO A 291 -2.79 32.35 2.31
CA PRO A 291 -4.21 32.19 2.00
C PRO A 291 -5.05 33.35 2.56
N PHE A 292 -5.87 33.97 1.71
CA PHE A 292 -6.93 34.88 2.13
C PHE A 292 -8.06 34.11 2.83
N PRO A 293 -8.73 34.68 3.86
CA PRO A 293 -9.80 34.00 4.57
C PRO A 293 -11.14 34.13 3.82
N MET A 294 -11.75 33.00 3.47
CA MET A 294 -13.22 32.90 3.39
C MET A 294 -13.70 31.97 4.49
N GLY A 295 -14.67 32.45 5.28
CA GLY A 295 -15.29 31.63 6.32
C GLY A 295 -16.30 30.66 5.71
N ALA A 296 -16.15 29.37 6.01
CA ALA A 296 -17.18 28.37 5.82
C ALA A 296 -17.52 27.74 7.19
N THR A 297 -18.81 27.68 7.50
CA THR A 297 -19.33 27.00 8.70
C THR A 297 -19.45 25.51 8.42
N THR A 298 -18.49 24.71 8.88
CA THR A 298 -18.45 23.27 8.64
C THR A 298 -19.19 22.49 9.74
N SER A 299 -20.42 22.09 9.45
CA SER A 299 -21.10 21.02 10.20
C SER A 299 -20.49 19.68 9.83
N MET A 300 -19.80 19.02 10.77
CA MET A 300 -19.36 17.63 10.60
C MET A 300 -20.49 16.67 10.99
N ILE A 301 -20.86 15.78 10.06
CA ILE A 301 -21.67 14.59 10.33
C ILE A 301 -20.71 13.40 10.44
N LEU A 302 -20.93 12.58 11.46
CA LEU A 302 -20.37 11.22 11.64
C LEU A 302 -21.52 10.19 11.46
#